data_AF-D3CYL9-F1
#
_entry.id   AF-D3CYL9-F1
#
_cell.length_a   1.000
_cell.length_b   1.000
_cell.length_c   1.000
_cell.angle_alpha   90.00
_cell.angle_beta   90.00
_cell.angle_gamma   90.00
#
_symmetry.space_group_name_H-M   'P 1'
#
loop_
_entity.id
_entity.type
_entity.pdbx_description
1 polymer ?
#
loop_
_entity_poly.entity_id
_entity_poly.type
_entity_poly.pdbx_seq_one_letter_code
_entity_poly.pdbx_strand_id
1 'polypeptide(L)'
;MTTAGHRDGQRLRLDADPEDVGRGLGQLVVVVLELLREVLERQAIRRMEGGGLTATQIDDLGRALLEIRASLVQVRESLGLSEEEAQTAVARAGRLLAADDGWPGPRAAADPSWENPRGAGSREKARTVP
;
A
#
# COMPACT_ATOMS: atom_id res chain seq x y z
N MET A 1 1.79 -30.75 -33.77
CA MET A 1 0.86 -31.06 -32.66
C MET A 1 1.60 -30.70 -31.39
N THR A 2 1.53 -29.45 -30.90
CA THR A 2 0.40 -28.88 -30.10
C THR A 2 0.25 -29.73 -28.84
N THR A 3 0.62 -29.27 -27.66
CA THR A 3 0.00 -28.13 -26.95
C THR A 3 0.97 -27.44 -25.98
N ALA A 4 1.02 -26.11 -26.10
CA ALA A 4 1.28 -25.23 -24.97
C ALA A 4 0.01 -25.12 -24.10
N GLY A 5 0.18 -24.85 -22.81
CA GLY A 5 -0.86 -24.23 -21.99
C GLY A 5 -1.32 -25.04 -20.78
N HIS A 6 -0.77 -24.71 -19.61
CA HIS A 6 -1.58 -24.52 -18.40
C HIS A 6 -0.82 -23.69 -17.36
N ARG A 7 -0.55 -22.42 -17.67
CA ARG A 7 -0.46 -21.39 -16.62
C ARG A 7 -1.77 -20.63 -16.67
N ASP A 8 -2.86 -21.35 -16.46
CA ASP A 8 -4.15 -20.70 -16.27
C ASP A 8 -4.04 -19.88 -14.99
N GLY A 9 -4.27 -18.58 -15.16
CA GLY A 9 -4.25 -17.62 -14.08
C GLY A 9 -5.06 -18.15 -12.93
N GLN A 10 -4.40 -18.27 -11.78
CA GLN A 10 -5.05 -18.52 -10.51
C GLN A 10 -5.95 -17.30 -10.25
N ARG A 11 -7.14 -17.31 -10.84
CA ARG A 11 -8.22 -16.41 -10.45
C ARG A 11 -8.35 -16.67 -8.96
N LEU A 12 -7.99 -15.66 -8.17
CA LEU A 12 -8.14 -15.66 -6.73
C LEU A 12 -9.65 -15.74 -6.45
N ARG A 13 -10.22 -16.95 -6.55
CA ARG A 13 -11.58 -17.21 -6.08
C ARG A 13 -11.48 -17.19 -4.57
N LEU A 14 -11.72 -16.00 -4.03
CA LEU A 14 -11.98 -15.81 -2.60
C LEU A 14 -13.32 -16.48 -2.34
N ASP A 15 -13.28 -17.76 -1.99
CA ASP A 15 -14.40 -18.44 -1.33
C ASP A 15 -14.37 -17.97 0.12
N ALA A 16 -14.99 -16.81 0.35
CA ALA A 16 -14.96 -16.13 1.63
C ALA A 16 -16.37 -16.01 2.16
N ASP A 17 -16.59 -16.50 3.37
CA ASP A 17 -17.81 -16.29 4.12
C ASP A 17 -18.08 -14.77 4.20
N PRO A 18 -19.31 -14.29 3.93
CA PRO A 18 -19.65 -12.88 4.08
C PRO A 18 -19.20 -12.26 5.41
N GLU A 19 -19.22 -13.03 6.50
CA GLU A 19 -18.74 -12.59 7.82
C GLU A 19 -17.22 -12.40 7.85
N ASP A 20 -16.47 -13.31 7.23
CA ASP A 20 -15.00 -13.25 7.11
C ASP A 20 -14.55 -12.08 6.22
N VAL A 21 -15.30 -11.80 5.15
CA VAL A 21 -15.05 -10.63 4.28
C VAL A 21 -15.23 -9.33 5.05
N GLY A 22 -16.32 -9.21 5.82
CA GLY A 22 -16.58 -8.04 6.64
C GLY A 22 -15.48 -7.79 7.66
N ARG A 23 -15.03 -8.83 8.35
CA ARG A 23 -13.92 -8.77 9.31
C ARG A 23 -12.59 -8.38 8.64
N GLY A 24 -12.27 -8.99 7.50
CA GLY A 24 -11.04 -8.70 6.76
C GLY A 24 -11.00 -7.28 6.22
N LEU A 25 -12.12 -6.75 5.74
CA LEU A 25 -12.23 -5.35 5.31
C LEU A 25 -12.12 -4.38 6.49
N GLY A 26 -12.74 -4.69 7.64
CA GLY A 26 -12.57 -3.92 8.87
C GLY A 26 -11.10 -3.80 9.28
N GLN A 27 -10.36 -4.92 9.23
CA GLN A 27 -8.92 -4.93 9.51
C GLN A 27 -8.14 -4.06 8.52
N LEU A 28 -8.47 -4.13 7.22
CA LEU A 28 -7.82 -3.29 6.21
C LEU A 28 -8.05 -1.79 6.47
N VAL A 29 -9.27 -1.40 6.82
CA VAL A 29 -9.60 0.00 7.13
C VAL A 29 -8.81 0.49 8.35
N VAL A 30 -8.73 -0.31 9.42
CA VAL A 30 -7.91 0.05 10.59
C VAL A 30 -6.45 0.25 10.20
N VAL A 31 -5.89 -0.65 9.39
CA VAL A 31 -4.50 -0.51 8.91
C VAL A 31 -4.30 0.77 8.12
N VAL A 32 -5.21 1.12 7.21
CA VAL A 32 -5.12 2.38 6.44
C VAL A 32 -5.17 3.58 7.37
N LEU A 33 -6.08 3.58 8.35
CA LEU A 33 -6.21 4.69 9.29
C LEU A 33 -4.98 4.84 10.21
N GLU A 34 -4.40 3.74 10.67
CA GLU A 34 -3.15 3.73 11.46
C GLU A 34 -1.96 4.25 10.64
N LEU A 35 -1.84 3.84 9.38
CA LEU A 35 -0.82 4.37 8.47
C LEU A 35 -0.98 5.87 8.24
N LEU A 36 -2.22 6.35 8.07
CA LEU A 36 -2.50 7.78 7.96
C LEU A 36 -2.09 8.52 9.24
N ARG A 37 -2.40 7.96 10.43
CA ARG A 37 -1.94 8.53 11.71
C ARG A 37 -0.43 8.66 11.75
N GLU A 38 0.31 7.61 11.39
CA GLU A 38 1.79 7.66 11.38
C GLU A 38 2.33 8.74 10.44
N VAL A 39 1.73 8.89 9.25
CA VAL A 39 2.13 9.92 8.30
C VAL A 39 1.87 11.31 8.87
N LEU A 40 0.69 11.54 9.46
CA LEU A 40 0.33 12.80 10.09
C LEU A 40 1.25 13.14 11.25
N GLU A 41 1.59 12.17 12.11
CA GLU A 41 2.53 12.35 13.22
C GLU A 41 3.92 12.74 12.71
N ARG A 42 4.45 12.04 11.70
CA ARG A 42 5.74 12.37 11.09
C ARG A 42 5.72 13.76 10.45
N GLN A 43 4.63 14.12 9.79
CA GLN A 43 4.47 15.46 9.20
C GLN A 43 4.40 16.55 10.27
N ALA A 44 3.69 16.30 11.36
CA ALA A 44 3.61 17.20 12.49
C ALA A 44 5.00 17.47 13.06
N ILE A 45 5.79 16.42 13.32
CA ILE A 45 7.18 16.55 13.79
C ILE A 45 7.99 17.42 12.84
N ARG A 46 8.00 17.11 11.53
CA ARG A 46 8.74 17.92 10.54
C ARG A 46 8.30 19.38 10.52
N ARG A 47 7.01 19.65 10.71
CA ARG A 47 6.46 21.02 10.70
C ARG A 47 6.82 21.78 11.97
N MET A 48 6.86 21.10 13.12
CA MET A 48 7.32 21.67 14.40
C MET A 48 8.82 21.99 14.34
N GLU A 49 9.64 21.07 13.83
CA GLU A 49 11.09 21.27 13.66
C GLU A 49 11.44 22.35 12.61
N GLY A 50 10.58 22.52 11.60
CA GLY A 50 10.77 23.53 10.55
C GLY A 50 10.56 24.98 10.98
N GLY A 51 10.18 25.25 12.24
CA GLY A 51 10.10 26.61 12.81
C GLY A 51 8.96 27.48 12.29
N GLY A 52 8.03 26.94 11.50
CA GLY A 52 6.92 27.67 10.87
C GLY A 52 5.64 27.73 11.72
N LEU A 53 5.68 27.29 12.97
CA LEU A 53 4.53 27.26 13.89
C LEU A 53 4.83 28.01 15.17
N THR A 54 3.84 28.75 15.65
CA THR A 54 3.83 29.36 16.99
C THR A 54 3.60 28.30 18.06
N ALA A 55 3.94 28.61 19.32
CA ALA A 55 3.72 27.69 20.44
C ALA A 55 2.25 27.24 20.58
N THR A 56 1.29 28.15 20.37
CA THR A 56 -0.14 27.82 20.40
C THR A 56 -0.51 26.84 19.27
N GLN A 57 -0.01 27.06 18.06
CA GLN A 57 -0.27 26.15 16.93
C GLN A 57 0.36 24.76 17.14
N ILE A 58 1.46 24.67 17.88
CA ILE A 58 2.06 23.40 18.27
C ILE A 58 1.17 22.66 19.27
N ASP A 59 0.62 23.36 20.27
CA ASP A 59 -0.33 22.77 21.23
C ASP A 59 -1.61 22.28 20.55
N ASP A 60 -2.21 23.13 19.70
CA ASP A 60 -3.42 22.80 18.95
C ASP A 60 -3.20 21.56 18.05
N LEU A 61 -2.05 21.49 17.38
CA LEU A 61 -1.67 20.35 16.56
C LEU A 61 -1.49 19.08 17.40
N GLY A 62 -0.80 19.18 18.54
CA GLY A 62 -0.63 18.06 19.46
C GLY A 62 -1.98 17.54 19.98
N ARG A 63 -2.89 18.44 20.34
CA ARG A 63 -4.24 18.09 20.79
C ARG A 63 -5.04 17.37 19.72
N ALA A 64 -5.03 17.88 18.48
CA ALA A 64 -5.71 17.24 17.36
C ALA A 64 -5.19 15.81 17.12
N LEU A 65 -3.88 15.59 17.23
CA LEU A 65 -3.29 14.24 17.09
C LEU A 65 -3.71 13.29 18.21
N LEU A 66 -3.83 13.77 19.45
CA LEU A 66 -4.34 12.98 20.57
C LEU A 66 -5.81 12.58 20.36
N GLU A 67 -6.65 13.51 19.86
CA GLU A 67 -8.05 13.23 19.54
C GLU A 67 -8.20 12.20 18.41
N ILE A 68 -7.36 12.32 17.37
CA ILE A 68 -7.30 11.31 16.29
C ILE A 68 -6.92 9.95 16.88
N ARG A 69 -5.90 9.87 17.74
CA ARG A 69 -5.47 8.61 18.37
C ARG A 69 -6.60 7.98 19.19
N ALA A 70 -7.31 8.77 19.99
CA ALA A 70 -8.44 8.28 20.77
C ALA A 70 -9.57 7.75 19.87
N SER A 71 -9.88 8.46 18.79
CA SER A 71 -10.90 8.04 17.82
C SER A 71 -10.54 6.72 17.13
N LEU A 72 -9.26 6.52 16.81
CA LEU A 72 -8.77 5.27 16.21
C LEU A 72 -8.90 4.08 17.14
N VAL A 73 -8.62 4.28 18.43
CA VAL A 73 -8.85 3.25 19.45
C VAL A 73 -10.33 2.82 19.45
N GLN A 74 -11.26 3.78 19.43
CA GLN A 74 -12.70 3.49 19.38
C GLN A 74 -13.12 2.74 18.11
N VAL A 75 -12.61 3.14 16.95
CA VAL A 75 -12.89 2.46 15.67
C VAL A 75 -12.37 1.03 15.70
N ARG A 76 -11.14 0.83 16.16
CA ARG A 76 -10.52 -0.50 16.29
C ARG A 76 -11.34 -1.42 17.21
N GLU A 77 -11.74 -0.91 18.37
CA GLU A 77 -12.58 -1.65 19.32
C GLU A 77 -13.95 -2.00 18.73
N SER A 78 -14.58 -1.07 18.00
CA SER A 78 -15.87 -1.31 17.34
C SER A 78 -15.82 -2.41 16.28
N LEU A 79 -14.63 -2.69 15.74
CA LEU A 79 -14.37 -3.75 14.75
C LEU A 79 -13.84 -5.03 15.39
N GLY A 80 -13.73 -5.10 16.72
CA GLY A 80 -13.27 -6.28 17.45
C GLY A 80 -11.80 -6.64 17.20
N LEU A 81 -10.97 -5.65 16.85
CA LEU A 81 -9.54 -5.85 16.58
C LEU A 81 -8.71 -5.48 17.81
N SER A 82 -7.72 -6.31 18.13
CA SER A 82 -6.75 -5.97 19.16
C SER A 82 -5.70 -4.98 18.64
N GLU A 83 -5.03 -4.30 19.57
CA GLU A 83 -3.91 -3.43 19.25
C GLU A 83 -2.77 -4.18 18.55
N GLU A 84 -2.44 -5.38 19.04
CA GLU A 84 -1.36 -6.21 18.50
C GLU A 84 -1.64 -6.67 17.07
N GLU A 85 -2.89 -7.07 16.78
CA GLU A 85 -3.32 -7.43 15.42
C GLU A 85 -3.22 -6.25 14.46
N ALA A 86 -3.62 -5.05 14.89
CA ALA A 86 -3.50 -3.83 14.09
C ALA A 86 -2.03 -3.48 13.81
N GLN A 87 -1.17 -3.48 14.84
CA GLN A 87 0.26 -3.21 14.69
C GLN A 87 0.95 -4.23 13.77
N THR A 88 0.61 -5.51 13.90
CA THR A 88 1.13 -6.57 13.03
C THR A 88 0.73 -6.36 11.58
N ALA A 89 -0.54 -5.99 11.35
CA ALA A 89 -1.06 -5.74 10.02
C ALA A 89 -0.43 -4.49 9.38
N VAL A 90 -0.21 -3.42 10.15
CA VAL A 90 0.55 -2.23 9.73
C VAL A 90 1.99 -2.58 9.35
N ALA A 91 2.69 -3.36 10.19
CA ALA A 91 4.06 -3.79 9.89
C ALA A 91 4.14 -4.63 8.61
N ARG A 92 3.15 -5.49 8.36
CA ARG A 92 3.04 -6.24 7.10
C ARG A 92 2.78 -5.32 5.92
N ALA A 93 1.88 -4.35 6.05
CA ALA A 93 1.60 -3.36 5.00
C ALA A 93 2.85 -2.55 4.66
N GLY A 94 3.62 -2.12 5.67
CA GLY A 94 4.90 -1.44 5.47
C GLY A 94 5.89 -2.25 4.63
N ARG A 95 6.00 -3.57 4.87
CA ARG A 95 6.85 -4.46 4.05
C ARG A 95 6.35 -4.61 2.62
N LEU A 96 5.03 -4.64 2.39
CA LEU A 96 4.47 -4.71 1.04
C LEU A 96 4.76 -3.43 0.25
N LEU A 97 4.56 -2.27 0.89
CA LEU A 97 4.84 -0.96 0.28
C LEU A 97 6.33 -0.74 0.03
N ALA A 98 7.20 -1.30 0.87
CA ALA A 98 8.64 -1.24 0.68
C ALA A 98 9.19 -2.31 -0.28
N ALA A 99 8.42 -3.36 -0.58
CA ALA A 99 8.81 -4.38 -1.55
C ALA A 99 8.38 -4.03 -2.98
N ASP A 100 7.46 -3.06 -3.14
CA ASP A 100 7.07 -2.52 -4.44
C ASP A 100 7.98 -1.35 -4.83
N ASP A 101 9.26 -1.66 -5.07
CA ASP A 101 10.27 -0.72 -5.58
C ASP A 101 9.99 -0.23 -7.02
N GLY A 102 8.83 -0.63 -7.58
CA GLY A 102 8.39 -0.33 -8.92
C GLY A 102 7.31 0.72 -9.03
N TRP A 103 6.75 1.27 -7.93
CA TRP A 103 5.70 2.30 -8.02
C TRP A 103 6.27 3.59 -8.62
N PRO A 104 5.95 3.89 -9.88
CA PRO A 104 6.48 5.06 -10.53
C PRO A 104 5.49 6.16 -10.12
N GLY A 105 5.83 6.94 -9.09
CA GLY A 105 4.93 7.89 -8.42
C GLY A 105 4.14 8.79 -9.40
N PRO A 106 3.16 9.59 -8.94
CA PRO A 106 2.16 10.25 -9.80
C PRO A 106 2.67 11.06 -11.02
N ARG A 107 3.98 11.36 -11.12
CA ARG A 107 4.63 11.96 -12.30
C ARG A 107 5.01 10.97 -13.41
N ALA A 108 5.11 9.68 -13.14
CA ALA A 108 5.58 8.71 -14.12
C ALA A 108 4.47 8.15 -15.02
N ALA A 109 3.20 8.23 -14.59
CA ALA A 109 2.05 7.95 -15.45
C ALA A 109 1.85 8.98 -16.58
N ALA A 110 2.59 10.10 -16.56
CA ALA A 110 2.58 11.12 -17.60
C ALA A 110 3.63 10.86 -18.71
N ASP A 111 4.46 9.82 -18.58
CA ASP A 111 5.44 9.42 -19.60
C ASP A 111 4.94 8.17 -20.33
N PRO A 112 4.62 8.25 -21.64
CA PRO A 112 4.06 7.13 -22.40
C PRO A 112 5.11 6.09 -22.83
N SER A 113 6.38 6.23 -22.45
CA SER A 113 7.48 5.36 -22.91
C SER A 113 7.50 3.94 -22.33
N TRP A 114 6.53 3.54 -21.50
CA TRP A 114 6.44 2.17 -20.97
C TRP A 114 5.86 1.14 -21.95
N GLU A 115 5.40 1.57 -23.14
CA GLU A 115 5.04 0.65 -24.22
C GLU A 115 6.30 0.13 -24.94
N ASN A 116 6.77 -1.07 -24.56
CA ASN A 116 7.49 -1.91 -25.52
C ASN A 116 6.81 -3.29 -25.66
N PRO A 117 6.27 -3.62 -26.85
CA PRO A 117 5.68 -4.91 -27.13
C PRO A 117 6.77 -5.96 -27.37
N ARG A 118 6.82 -7.01 -26.55
CA ARG A 118 7.58 -8.20 -26.89
C ARG A 118 6.93 -8.90 -28.08
N GLY A 119 7.49 -8.67 -29.27
CA GLY A 119 7.12 -9.32 -30.52
C GLY A 119 8.15 -9.12 -31.63
N ALA A 120 9.36 -9.64 -31.48
CA ALA A 120 10.30 -9.81 -32.60
C ALA A 120 10.95 -11.20 -32.50
N GLY A 121 10.22 -12.22 -32.94
CA GLY A 121 10.79 -13.52 -33.26
C GLY A 121 11.14 -13.60 -34.74
N SER A 122 12.35 -14.03 -35.08
CA SER A 122 12.63 -15.12 -36.04
C SER A 122 14.07 -15.10 -36.54
N ARG A 123 14.79 -16.16 -36.15
CA ARG A 123 15.68 -17.05 -36.92
C ARG A 123 16.38 -16.53 -38.19
N GLU A 124 17.68 -16.82 -38.20
CA GLU A 124 18.39 -17.56 -39.27
C GLU A 124 18.71 -16.79 -40.56
N LYS A 125 19.99 -16.38 -40.71
CA LYS A 125 20.85 -16.72 -41.87
C LYS A 125 22.32 -16.57 -41.49
N ALA A 126 23.01 -17.70 -41.30
CA ALA A 126 24.47 -17.76 -41.38
C ALA A 126 24.87 -19.09 -42.03
N ARG A 127 24.69 -19.16 -43.36
CA ARG A 127 25.41 -20.08 -44.25
C ARG A 127 25.42 -19.49 -45.65
N THR A 128 26.55 -18.94 -46.06
CA THR A 128 27.19 -19.33 -47.32
C THR A 128 28.65 -18.87 -47.27
N VAL A 129 29.56 -19.84 -47.31
CA VAL A 129 30.98 -19.70 -47.59
C VAL A 129 31.12 -19.87 -49.11
N PRO A 130 31.98 -19.11 -49.82
CA PRO A 130 32.31 -19.43 -51.21
C PRO A 130 33.15 -20.72 -51.31
#